data_AF-A0A139WZC2-F1
#
_entry.id   AF-A0A139WZC2-F1
#
_cell.length_a   1.000
_cell.length_b   1.000
_cell.length_c   1.000
_cell.angle_alpha   90.00
_cell.angle_beta   90.00
_cell.angle_gamma   90.00
#
_symmetry.space_group_name_H-M   'P 1'
#
loop_
_entity.id
_entity.type
_entity.pdbx_description
1 polymer ?
#
loop_
_entity_poly.entity_id
_entity_poly.type
_entity_poly.pdbx_seq_one_letter_code
_entity_poly.pdbx_strand_id
1 'polypeptide(L)'
;MNIPPEEVEICLKVLQQISEEPTLIDSHHRFKSLIAKIYKNGKKESRRALQQQQKEEAQKLKAMTAIVQSQLQKQPVVTLPNSIATQNQLVKPNHCYICKQLYTEIHFFYHRLCPTCAELNYSKRYQRTDLTNRVALVTGGRIKIGYQIALRMLRDGARVIVTTRFPRDCARHFSLEPDFAQWRSHLQIHGLDLRHIGNVEAFVSYLLNTEPTLDIIINNADQTIKRPLEFYQHLLSQENNDRETIPFEANSLITSKPDSILLETQTQYPGHLLTNNVYFPENTFDADGQQLDTRPVNSWRLKLDEVSTVEMLEVNLVNAIAPFILNSKLKPLLLKSAFHRRFIINVSAMEGQFNRVFERNPNIKALLLNVNHLRDRGAIALAEALHKNQTLVELGVASNGITPSGGVPLIEVIQKHPSLINVDFGYSASTRVLNAVSNSIGDTGAEAIGKLLRQNSTLLKLSLQGNSITESGKLLLIAGLEQNMTLRQLFLDGRQDARITALLQRNLTFGVSSNLAVTRDLALIRSVYRNKS
;
A
#
# COMPACT_ATOMS: atom_id res chain seq x y z
N MET A 1 46.28 -18.03 0.97
CA MET A 1 46.30 -18.78 2.24
C MET A 1 47.61 -19.56 2.22
N ASN A 2 48.58 -19.25 3.08
CA ASN A 2 49.88 -19.94 3.11
C ASN A 2 49.82 -21.08 4.13
N ILE A 3 49.45 -22.28 3.68
CA ILE A 3 49.64 -23.51 4.45
C ILE A 3 50.94 -24.14 3.91
N PRO A 4 51.91 -24.53 4.75
CA PRO A 4 53.14 -25.18 4.30
C PRO A 4 52.84 -26.42 3.44
N PRO A 5 53.57 -26.67 2.33
CA PRO A 5 53.32 -27.82 1.45
C PRO A 5 53.33 -29.17 2.18
N GLU A 6 54.19 -29.32 3.18
CA GLU A 6 54.31 -30.55 3.98
C GLU A 6 53.05 -30.86 4.79
N GLU A 7 52.40 -29.84 5.38
CA GLU A 7 51.14 -30.02 6.11
C GLU A 7 49.99 -30.40 5.18
N VAL A 8 50.00 -29.88 3.94
CA VAL A 8 49.00 -30.26 2.91
C VAL A 8 49.18 -31.72 2.51
N GLU A 9 50.41 -32.19 2.30
CA GLU A 9 50.67 -33.59 1.98
C GLU A 9 50.21 -34.54 3.10
N ILE A 10 50.49 -34.20 4.36
CA ILE A 10 50.03 -34.99 5.51
C ILE A 10 48.50 -35.03 5.54
N CYS A 11 47.83 -33.90 5.34
CA CYS A 11 46.37 -33.84 5.29
C CYS A 11 45.79 -34.69 4.15
N LEU A 12 46.39 -34.64 2.96
CA LEU A 12 45.97 -35.45 1.81
C LEU A 12 46.12 -36.94 2.06
N LYS A 13 47.23 -37.38 2.67
CA LYS A 13 47.44 -38.79 3.05
C LYS A 13 46.36 -39.28 4.00
N VAL A 14 46.01 -38.49 5.02
CA VAL A 14 44.93 -38.83 5.96
C VAL A 14 43.57 -38.89 5.27
N LEU A 15 43.26 -37.94 4.39
CA LEU A 15 42.00 -37.94 3.63
C LEU A 15 41.90 -39.13 2.67
N GLN A 16 43.02 -39.54 2.06
CA GLN A 16 43.07 -40.69 1.17
C GLN A 16 42.85 -42.01 1.91
N GLN A 17 43.49 -42.19 3.07
CA GLN A 17 43.24 -43.36 3.93
C GLN A 17 41.76 -43.45 4.36
N ILE A 18 41.15 -42.32 4.71
CA ILE A 18 39.71 -42.27 5.06
C ILE A 18 38.81 -42.52 3.85
N SER A 19 39.25 -42.16 2.63
CA SER A 19 38.52 -42.46 1.40
C SER A 19 38.54 -43.95 1.07
N GLU A 20 39.64 -44.64 1.39
CA GLU A 20 39.82 -46.08 1.18
C GLU A 20 39.14 -46.91 2.29
N GLU A 21 39.12 -46.42 3.53
CA GLU A 21 38.44 -47.03 4.67
C GLU A 21 37.56 -45.99 5.44
N PRO A 22 36.28 -45.83 5.05
CA PRO A 22 35.39 -44.80 5.62
C PRO A 22 35.08 -44.93 7.12
N THR A 23 35.21 -46.13 7.70
CA THR A 23 34.95 -46.40 9.13
C THR A 23 35.97 -45.75 10.07
N LEU A 24 37.17 -45.42 9.58
CA LEU A 24 38.20 -44.72 10.36
C LEU A 24 37.72 -43.36 10.90
N ILE A 25 36.80 -42.70 10.19
CA ILE A 25 36.29 -41.38 10.55
C ILE A 25 35.35 -41.40 11.78
N ASP A 26 34.75 -42.55 12.09
CA ASP A 26 33.74 -42.65 13.15
C ASP A 26 34.35 -42.51 14.56
N SER A 27 35.65 -42.78 14.68
CA SER A 27 36.44 -42.52 15.90
C SER A 27 36.80 -41.04 16.10
N HIS A 28 36.62 -40.19 15.08
CA HIS A 28 37.07 -38.79 15.08
C HIS A 28 35.96 -37.78 14.73
N HIS A 29 35.04 -37.57 15.66
CA HIS A 29 33.88 -36.65 15.51
C HIS A 29 34.22 -35.21 15.08
N ARG A 30 35.35 -34.66 15.55
CA ARG A 30 35.81 -33.30 15.16
C ARG A 30 36.22 -33.24 13.69
N PHE A 31 36.89 -34.28 13.20
CA PHE A 31 37.34 -34.40 11.82
C PHE A 31 36.15 -34.55 10.87
N LYS A 32 35.20 -35.44 11.20
CA LYS A 32 33.91 -35.61 10.51
C LYS A 32 33.14 -34.27 10.40
N SER A 33 33.09 -33.52 11.50
CA SER A 33 32.42 -32.22 11.57
C SER A 33 33.12 -31.14 10.71
N LEU A 34 34.44 -31.12 10.66
CA LEU A 34 35.23 -30.18 9.85
C LEU A 34 35.08 -30.44 8.35
N ILE A 35 35.17 -31.70 7.89
CA ILE A 35 34.93 -32.06 6.49
C ILE A 35 33.51 -31.65 6.07
N ALA A 36 32.50 -31.98 6.88
CA ALA A 36 31.12 -31.59 6.61
C ALA A 36 30.96 -30.05 6.56
N LYS A 37 31.64 -29.31 7.42
CA LYS A 37 31.63 -27.84 7.45
C LYS A 37 32.30 -27.25 6.20
N ILE A 38 33.46 -27.76 5.80
CA ILE A 38 34.19 -27.33 4.59
C ILE A 38 33.33 -27.58 3.34
N TYR A 39 32.79 -28.80 3.19
CA TYR A 39 31.92 -29.13 2.06
C TYR A 39 30.65 -28.25 2.03
N LYS A 40 29.97 -28.07 3.17
CA LYS A 40 28.78 -27.20 3.27
C LYS A 40 29.11 -25.74 2.94
N ASN A 41 30.25 -25.23 3.38
CA ASN A 41 30.70 -23.86 3.11
C ASN A 41 31.06 -23.68 1.64
N GLY A 42 31.84 -24.58 1.04
CA GLY A 42 32.18 -24.50 -0.40
C GLY A 42 30.93 -24.58 -1.30
N LYS A 43 29.99 -25.47 -0.98
CA LYS A 43 28.69 -25.54 -1.68
C LYS A 43 27.86 -24.27 -1.50
N LYS A 44 27.92 -23.64 -0.31
CA LYS A 44 27.23 -22.37 -0.02
C LYS A 44 27.86 -21.21 -0.79
N GLU A 45 29.18 -21.15 -0.89
CA GLU A 45 29.92 -20.13 -1.64
C GLU A 45 29.69 -20.26 -3.15
N SER A 46 29.80 -21.47 -3.71
CA SER A 46 29.48 -21.74 -5.11
C SER A 46 28.03 -21.34 -5.46
N ARG A 47 27.07 -21.69 -4.59
CA ARG A 47 25.66 -21.27 -4.75
C ARG A 47 25.51 -19.74 -4.69
N ARG A 48 26.22 -19.06 -3.80
CA ARG A 48 26.20 -17.59 -3.69
C ARG A 48 26.80 -16.93 -4.93
N ALA A 49 27.92 -17.43 -5.44
CA ALA A 49 28.55 -16.93 -6.65
C ALA A 49 27.61 -17.06 -7.87
N LEU A 50 26.99 -18.23 -8.06
CA LEU A 50 26.01 -18.43 -9.12
C LEU A 50 24.78 -17.50 -8.98
N GLN A 51 24.27 -17.33 -7.76
CA GLN A 51 23.15 -16.41 -7.51
C GLN A 51 23.50 -14.96 -7.80
N GLN A 52 24.73 -14.55 -7.46
CA GLN A 52 25.24 -13.21 -7.72
C GLN A 52 25.39 -12.95 -9.23
N GLN A 53 25.98 -13.91 -9.95
CA GLN A 53 26.11 -13.84 -11.41
C GLN A 53 24.73 -13.73 -12.09
N GLN A 54 23.77 -14.59 -11.72
CA GLN A 54 22.40 -14.55 -12.25
C GLN A 54 21.70 -13.20 -11.96
N LYS A 55 21.98 -12.61 -10.79
CA LYS A 55 21.42 -11.31 -10.41
C LYS A 55 22.00 -10.19 -11.26
N GLU A 56 23.30 -10.22 -11.52
CA GLU A 56 24.00 -9.24 -12.36
C GLU A 56 23.53 -9.31 -13.82
N GLU A 57 23.41 -10.52 -14.38
CA GLU A 57 22.85 -10.74 -15.72
C GLU A 57 21.41 -10.23 -15.83
N ALA A 58 20.56 -10.56 -14.85
CA ALA A 58 19.19 -10.06 -14.79
C ALA A 58 19.14 -8.53 -14.68
N GLN A 59 20.07 -7.90 -13.96
CA GLN A 59 20.14 -6.45 -13.84
C GLN A 59 20.58 -5.79 -15.15
N LYS A 60 21.53 -6.39 -15.88
CA LYS A 60 21.93 -5.94 -17.23
C LYS A 60 20.75 -5.99 -18.19
N LEU A 61 20.02 -7.11 -18.24
CA LEU A 61 18.82 -7.25 -19.08
C LEU A 61 17.76 -6.19 -18.76
N LYS A 62 17.48 -5.97 -17.47
CA LYS A 62 16.52 -4.95 -17.03
C LYS A 62 16.97 -3.54 -17.43
N ALA A 63 18.25 -3.24 -17.31
CA ALA A 63 18.82 -1.94 -17.66
C ALA A 63 18.74 -1.65 -19.17
N MET A 64 18.73 -2.67 -20.03
CA MET A 64 18.60 -2.51 -21.47
C MET A 64 17.18 -2.14 -21.93
N THR A 65 16.16 -2.30 -21.07
CA THR A 65 14.78 -1.96 -21.48
C THR A 65 14.61 -0.47 -21.77
N ALA A 66 13.79 -0.15 -22.78
CA ALA A 66 13.62 1.21 -23.26
C ALA A 66 13.18 2.19 -22.16
N ILE A 67 12.33 1.75 -21.22
CA ILE A 67 11.90 2.58 -20.08
C ILE A 67 13.05 2.97 -19.15
N VAL A 68 14.08 2.14 -19.01
CA VAL A 68 15.25 2.43 -18.19
C VAL A 68 16.23 3.29 -18.97
N GLN A 69 16.45 2.98 -20.24
CA GLN A 69 17.31 3.77 -21.12
C GLN A 69 16.80 5.21 -21.27
N SER A 70 15.50 5.42 -21.42
CA SER A 70 14.93 6.77 -21.50
C SER A 70 15.18 7.59 -20.23
N GLN A 71 15.16 6.93 -19.06
CA GLN A 71 15.44 7.58 -17.78
C GLN A 71 16.92 7.96 -17.64
N LEU A 72 17.82 7.09 -18.10
CA LEU A 72 19.27 7.33 -18.06
C LEU A 72 19.70 8.43 -19.04
N GLN A 73 19.15 8.41 -20.25
CA GLN A 73 19.54 9.32 -21.34
C GLN A 73 18.78 10.66 -21.31
N LYS A 74 17.78 10.83 -20.42
CA LYS A 74 16.87 11.99 -20.37
C LYS A 74 16.21 12.32 -21.73
N GLN A 75 16.06 11.31 -22.60
CA GLN A 75 15.45 11.47 -23.91
C GLN A 75 13.99 10.98 -23.91
N PRO A 76 13.12 11.62 -24.69
CA PRO A 76 11.74 11.19 -24.82
C PRO A 76 11.70 9.77 -25.38
N VAL A 77 10.91 8.93 -24.72
CA VAL A 77 10.80 7.49 -24.98
C VAL A 77 10.55 7.16 -26.47
N VAL A 78 9.85 8.03 -27.19
CA VAL A 78 9.51 7.89 -28.62
C VAL A 78 10.74 7.80 -29.54
N THR A 79 11.91 8.25 -29.06
CA THR A 79 13.15 8.29 -29.84
C THR A 79 14.01 7.03 -29.72
N LEU A 80 13.67 6.08 -28.84
CA LEU A 80 14.46 4.88 -28.64
C LEU A 80 14.06 3.79 -29.65
N PRO A 81 15.01 3.24 -30.43
CA PRO A 81 14.70 2.17 -31.37
C PRO A 81 14.19 0.93 -30.63
N ASN A 82 13.26 0.20 -31.27
CA ASN A 82 12.87 -1.16 -30.88
C ASN A 82 14.10 -2.08 -31.01
N SER A 83 15.05 -1.98 -30.07
CA SER A 83 16.16 -2.91 -30.02
C SER A 83 15.59 -4.25 -29.54
N ILE A 84 15.34 -5.13 -30.51
CA ILE A 84 14.97 -6.52 -30.27
C ILE A 84 16.23 -7.19 -29.74
N ALA A 85 16.46 -7.09 -28.44
CA ALA A 85 17.52 -7.86 -27.79
C ALA A 85 17.16 -9.35 -27.94
N THR A 86 18.03 -10.08 -28.63
CA THR A 86 17.87 -11.49 -29.01
C THR A 86 17.89 -12.47 -27.83
N GLN A 87 18.08 -11.97 -26.59
CA GLN A 87 18.01 -12.76 -25.36
C GLN A 87 17.26 -11.98 -24.27
N ASN A 88 15.94 -12.06 -24.26
CA ASN A 88 15.08 -11.36 -23.30
C ASN A 88 14.62 -12.26 -22.13
N GLN A 89 15.36 -13.32 -21.78
CA GLN A 89 14.88 -14.30 -20.82
C GLN A 89 15.67 -14.28 -19.50
N LEU A 90 14.95 -14.17 -18.40
CA LEU A 90 15.49 -14.27 -17.05
C LEU A 90 15.65 -15.73 -16.63
N VAL A 91 16.80 -16.04 -16.02
CA VAL A 91 17.06 -17.36 -15.41
C VAL A 91 16.10 -17.65 -14.25
N LYS A 92 15.70 -16.61 -13.50
CA LYS A 92 14.70 -16.71 -12.43
C LYS A 92 13.47 -15.86 -12.76
N PRO A 93 12.27 -16.40 -12.59
CA PRO A 93 11.06 -15.65 -12.90
C PRO A 93 10.87 -14.46 -11.95
N ASN A 94 10.38 -13.34 -12.48
CA ASN A 94 9.92 -12.19 -11.71
C ASN A 94 8.39 -12.23 -11.56
N HIS A 95 7.86 -11.52 -10.57
CA HIS A 95 6.42 -11.27 -10.45
C HIS A 95 6.04 -10.04 -11.27
N CYS A 96 4.98 -10.15 -12.07
CA CYS A 96 4.41 -9.01 -12.79
C CYS A 96 3.88 -7.96 -11.79
N TYR A 97 4.22 -6.68 -11.97
CA TYR A 97 3.76 -5.61 -11.09
C TYR A 97 2.22 -5.48 -11.07
N ILE A 98 1.56 -5.79 -12.19
CA ILE A 98 0.09 -5.70 -12.35
C ILE A 98 -0.58 -7.01 -11.90
N CYS A 99 -0.46 -8.08 -12.69
CA CYS A 99 -1.22 -9.32 -12.47
C CYS A 99 -0.57 -10.31 -11.51
N LYS A 100 0.63 -10.01 -10.98
CA LYS A 100 1.41 -10.85 -10.04
C LYS A 100 1.88 -12.20 -10.58
N GLN A 101 1.49 -12.59 -11.81
CA GLN A 101 1.97 -13.81 -12.46
C GLN A 101 3.49 -13.81 -12.63
N LEU A 102 4.07 -15.00 -12.49
CA LEU A 102 5.49 -15.23 -12.73
C LEU A 102 5.79 -15.17 -14.23
N TYR A 103 6.89 -14.53 -14.60
CA TYR A 103 7.35 -14.45 -15.98
C TYR A 103 8.88 -14.43 -16.04
N THR A 104 9.43 -15.02 -17.10
CA THR A 104 10.88 -15.00 -17.40
C THR A 104 11.20 -14.09 -18.58
N GLU A 105 10.29 -13.97 -19.54
CA GLU A 105 10.47 -13.12 -20.72
C GLU A 105 10.26 -11.63 -20.41
N ILE A 106 11.27 -10.81 -20.69
CA ILE A 106 11.25 -9.37 -20.53
C ILE A 106 10.76 -8.72 -21.83
N HIS A 107 9.71 -7.92 -21.72
CA HIS A 107 9.28 -7.06 -22.81
C HIS A 107 10.33 -5.96 -23.07
N PHE A 108 10.63 -5.67 -24.35
CA PHE A 108 11.66 -4.69 -24.76
C PHE A 108 11.54 -3.33 -24.06
N PHE A 109 10.30 -2.92 -23.79
CA PHE A 109 10.00 -1.69 -23.10
C PHE A 109 9.95 -1.82 -21.57
N TYR A 110 9.41 -2.93 -21.04
CA TYR A 110 8.93 -3.03 -19.68
C TYR A 110 9.50 -4.24 -18.95
N HIS A 111 10.45 -3.99 -18.05
CA HIS A 111 11.10 -5.06 -17.28
C HIS A 111 10.40 -5.45 -15.98
N ARG A 112 9.29 -4.79 -15.60
CA ARG A 112 8.52 -5.09 -14.38
C ARG A 112 7.15 -5.75 -14.65
N LEU A 113 6.81 -5.95 -15.92
CA LEU A 113 5.53 -6.49 -16.35
C LEU A 113 5.77 -7.79 -17.12
N CYS A 114 4.88 -8.77 -16.95
CA CYS A 114 4.87 -9.92 -17.86
C CYS A 114 4.53 -9.47 -19.29
N PRO A 115 4.88 -10.26 -20.32
CA PRO A 115 4.68 -9.87 -21.73
C PRO A 115 3.26 -9.37 -22.03
N THR A 116 2.23 -10.08 -21.58
CA THR A 116 0.83 -9.69 -21.81
C THR A 116 0.47 -8.34 -21.19
N CYS A 117 0.86 -8.11 -19.93
CA CYS A 117 0.61 -6.83 -19.27
C CYS A 117 1.44 -5.71 -19.88
N ALA A 118 2.68 -6.01 -20.27
CA ALA A 118 3.58 -5.07 -20.90
C ALA A 118 3.03 -4.59 -22.25
N GLU A 119 2.61 -5.52 -23.12
CA GLU A 119 2.06 -5.24 -24.44
C GLU A 119 0.76 -4.42 -24.34
N LEU A 120 -0.13 -4.80 -23.42
CA LEU A 120 -1.33 -4.01 -23.13
C LEU A 120 -0.95 -2.58 -22.74
N ASN A 121 -0.04 -2.38 -21.79
CA ASN A 121 0.33 -1.02 -21.37
C ASN A 121 1.09 -0.25 -22.46
N TYR A 122 1.88 -0.95 -23.27
CA TYR A 122 2.61 -0.35 -24.38
C TYR A 122 1.65 0.17 -25.44
N SER A 123 0.72 -0.66 -25.92
CA SER A 123 -0.33 -0.25 -26.86
C SER A 123 -1.20 0.90 -26.33
N LYS A 124 -1.54 0.89 -25.04
CA LYS A 124 -2.31 1.99 -24.40
C LYS A 124 -1.59 3.34 -24.36
N ARG A 125 -0.27 3.42 -24.56
CA ARG A 125 0.44 4.72 -24.67
C ARG A 125 0.03 5.50 -25.89
N TYR A 126 -0.15 4.80 -27.01
CA TYR A 126 -0.41 5.40 -28.31
C TYR A 126 -1.90 5.51 -28.62
N GLN A 127 -2.76 4.93 -27.78
CA GLN A 127 -4.21 5.01 -27.96
C GLN A 127 -4.67 6.48 -27.94
N ARG A 128 -5.42 6.90 -28.96
CA ARG A 128 -6.04 8.23 -29.02
C ARG A 128 -7.55 8.11 -28.86
N THR A 129 -8.20 9.20 -28.53
CA THR A 129 -9.67 9.30 -28.53
C THR A 129 -10.06 10.68 -29.05
N ASP A 130 -11.24 10.81 -29.64
CA ASP A 130 -11.76 12.13 -30.00
C ASP A 130 -12.39 12.80 -28.77
N LEU A 131 -11.85 13.95 -28.37
CA LEU A 131 -12.37 14.81 -27.31
C LEU A 131 -12.72 16.20 -27.83
N THR A 132 -12.86 16.36 -29.15
CA THR A 132 -13.23 17.64 -29.77
C THR A 132 -14.46 18.24 -29.10
N ASN A 133 -14.39 19.55 -28.81
CA ASN A 133 -15.43 20.33 -28.12
C ASN A 133 -15.71 19.95 -26.66
N ARG A 134 -14.92 19.05 -26.04
CA ARG A 134 -15.01 18.78 -24.61
C ARG A 134 -14.15 19.74 -23.81
N VAL A 135 -14.65 20.17 -22.65
CA VAL A 135 -13.94 20.96 -21.66
C VAL A 135 -13.55 20.06 -20.48
N ALA A 136 -12.26 20.06 -20.13
CA ALA A 136 -11.71 19.25 -19.06
C ALA A 136 -10.98 20.09 -18.02
N LEU A 137 -11.19 19.78 -16.74
CA LEU A 137 -10.42 20.32 -15.62
C LEU A 137 -9.42 19.27 -15.14
N VAL A 138 -8.14 19.61 -15.06
CA VAL A 138 -7.07 18.73 -14.57
C VAL A 138 -6.33 19.41 -13.44
N THR A 139 -6.37 18.83 -12.24
CA THR A 139 -5.60 19.36 -11.11
C THR A 139 -4.16 18.82 -11.11
N GLY A 140 -3.18 19.69 -10.85
CA GLY A 140 -1.77 19.32 -10.76
C GLY A 140 -1.14 19.01 -12.12
N GLY A 141 -1.35 19.86 -13.13
CA GLY A 141 -0.91 19.61 -14.51
C GLY A 141 0.49 20.11 -14.88
N ARG A 142 1.29 20.61 -13.92
CA ARG A 142 2.61 21.19 -14.20
C ARG A 142 3.64 20.19 -14.70
N ILE A 143 3.71 19.01 -14.07
CA ILE A 143 4.72 17.97 -14.34
C ILE A 143 4.10 16.58 -14.20
N LYS A 144 4.86 15.54 -14.58
CA LYS A 144 4.52 14.13 -14.38
C LYS A 144 3.15 13.75 -14.97
N ILE A 145 2.35 12.99 -14.22
CA ILE A 145 1.11 12.36 -14.69
C ILE A 145 0.09 13.42 -15.13
N GLY A 146 -0.11 14.48 -14.35
CA GLY A 146 -1.08 15.53 -14.68
C GLY A 146 -0.72 16.26 -15.97
N TYR A 147 0.57 16.53 -16.18
CA TYR A 147 1.08 17.11 -17.42
C TYR A 147 0.81 16.22 -18.64
N GLN A 148 1.13 14.92 -18.53
CA GLN A 148 0.90 13.97 -19.62
C GLN A 148 -0.60 13.73 -19.91
N ILE A 149 -1.44 13.76 -18.87
CA ILE A 149 -2.91 13.73 -19.02
C ILE A 149 -3.37 14.94 -19.83
N ALA A 150 -2.99 16.15 -19.41
CA ALA A 150 -3.37 17.39 -20.08
C ALA A 150 -2.90 17.39 -21.55
N LEU A 151 -1.63 17.07 -21.82
CA LEU A 151 -1.10 16.98 -23.20
C LEU A 151 -1.89 16.01 -24.07
N ARG A 152 -2.21 14.83 -23.55
CA ARG A 152 -2.95 13.84 -24.32
C ARG A 152 -4.36 14.33 -24.65
N MET A 153 -5.03 14.97 -23.69
CA MET A 153 -6.36 15.55 -23.90
C MET A 153 -6.35 16.71 -24.90
N LEU A 154 -5.34 17.60 -24.81
CA LEU A 154 -5.13 18.70 -25.76
C LEU A 154 -4.93 18.17 -27.19
N ARG A 155 -4.05 17.17 -27.34
CA ARG A 155 -3.79 16.51 -28.62
C ARG A 155 -5.03 15.78 -29.16
N ASP A 156 -5.90 15.30 -28.27
CA ASP A 156 -7.18 14.67 -28.59
C ASP A 156 -8.32 15.68 -28.85
N GLY A 157 -8.03 16.99 -28.84
CA GLY A 157 -8.96 18.05 -29.24
C GLY A 157 -9.77 18.67 -28.09
N ALA A 158 -9.53 18.29 -26.84
CA ALA A 158 -10.20 18.89 -25.69
C ALA A 158 -9.68 20.31 -25.40
N ARG A 159 -10.56 21.16 -24.88
CA ARG A 159 -10.17 22.35 -24.12
C ARG A 159 -9.81 21.93 -22.69
N VAL A 160 -8.62 22.27 -22.22
CA VAL A 160 -8.09 21.80 -20.93
C VAL A 160 -7.77 22.99 -20.03
N ILE A 161 -8.40 23.02 -18.86
CA ILE A 161 -8.09 23.91 -17.74
C ILE A 161 -7.18 23.14 -16.79
N VAL A 162 -5.95 23.59 -16.63
CA VAL A 162 -4.96 23.03 -15.71
C VAL A 162 -4.86 23.88 -14.46
N THR A 163 -4.84 23.25 -13.29
CA THR A 163 -4.49 23.94 -12.04
C THR A 163 -3.12 23.52 -11.51
N THR A 164 -2.40 24.46 -10.90
CA THR A 164 -1.05 24.24 -10.34
C THR A 164 -0.69 25.34 -9.34
N ARG A 165 0.21 25.06 -8.39
CA ARG A 165 0.80 26.08 -7.51
C ARG A 165 1.79 27.00 -8.23
N PHE A 166 2.32 26.56 -9.37
CA PHE A 166 3.38 27.25 -10.13
C PHE A 166 2.92 27.42 -11.58
N PRO A 167 2.07 28.42 -11.88
CA PRO A 167 1.46 28.61 -13.20
C PRO A 167 2.45 29.07 -14.27
N ARG A 168 3.45 29.92 -13.96
CA ARG A 168 4.44 30.36 -14.96
C ARG A 168 5.36 29.24 -15.38
N ASP A 169 5.84 28.44 -14.43
CA ASP A 169 6.65 27.25 -14.73
C ASP A 169 5.85 26.22 -15.56
N CYS A 170 4.57 26.04 -15.23
CA CYS A 170 3.66 25.19 -16.00
C CYS A 170 3.51 25.68 -17.44
N ALA A 171 3.28 26.98 -17.64
CA ALA A 171 3.16 27.58 -18.97
C ALA A 171 4.43 27.36 -19.81
N ARG A 172 5.62 27.54 -19.20
CA ARG A 172 6.91 27.26 -19.82
C ARG A 172 7.05 25.80 -20.24
N HIS A 173 6.61 24.85 -19.41
CA HIS A 173 6.66 23.42 -19.75
C HIS A 173 5.78 23.07 -20.94
N PHE A 174 4.57 23.62 -21.03
CA PHE A 174 3.71 23.41 -22.19
C PHE A 174 4.25 24.10 -23.44
N SER A 175 4.86 25.28 -23.34
CA SER A 175 5.39 26.01 -24.50
C SER A 175 6.60 25.35 -25.16
N LEU A 176 7.29 24.44 -24.45
CA LEU A 176 8.42 23.68 -24.98
C LEU A 176 8.01 22.47 -25.83
N GLU A 177 6.72 22.10 -25.84
CA GLU A 177 6.26 20.97 -26.66
C GLU A 177 6.29 21.32 -28.15
N PRO A 178 6.82 20.44 -29.03
CA PRO A 178 6.98 20.74 -30.45
C PRO A 178 5.68 21.12 -31.18
N ASP A 179 4.55 20.60 -30.69
CA ASP A 179 3.22 20.83 -31.25
C ASP A 179 2.41 21.89 -30.48
N PHE A 180 3.04 22.67 -29.58
CA PHE A 180 2.39 23.70 -28.76
C PHE A 180 1.48 24.63 -29.57
N ALA A 181 1.96 25.12 -30.72
CA ALA A 181 1.21 26.05 -31.55
C ALA A 181 -0.14 25.48 -32.05
N GLN A 182 -0.30 24.16 -32.11
CA GLN A 182 -1.50 23.49 -32.64
C GLN A 182 -2.65 23.48 -31.63
N TRP A 183 -2.35 23.37 -30.33
CA TRP A 183 -3.38 23.19 -29.28
C TRP A 183 -3.33 24.27 -28.19
N ARG A 184 -2.39 25.21 -28.21
CA ARG A 184 -2.26 26.26 -27.18
C ARG A 184 -3.54 27.05 -26.93
N SER A 185 -4.36 27.29 -27.96
CA SER A 185 -5.64 28.00 -27.84
C SER A 185 -6.66 27.24 -27.00
N HIS A 186 -6.45 25.94 -26.80
CA HIS A 186 -7.30 25.07 -26.01
C HIS A 186 -6.79 24.89 -24.58
N LEU A 187 -5.63 25.45 -24.21
CA LEU A 187 -5.06 25.35 -22.87
C LEU A 187 -5.34 26.62 -22.05
N GLN A 188 -5.75 26.43 -20.81
CA GLN A 188 -5.86 27.46 -19.79
C GLN A 188 -5.14 26.99 -18.53
N ILE A 189 -4.38 27.87 -17.89
CA ILE A 189 -3.62 27.57 -16.67
C ILE A 189 -4.09 28.48 -15.55
N HIS A 190 -4.42 27.90 -14.40
CA HIS A 190 -4.86 28.63 -13.22
C HIS A 190 -3.98 28.29 -12.01
N GLY A 191 -3.38 29.33 -11.42
CA GLY A 191 -2.66 29.26 -10.16
C GLY A 191 -3.62 28.89 -9.01
N LEU A 192 -3.40 27.74 -8.38
CA LEU A 192 -4.23 27.25 -7.29
C LEU A 192 -3.43 26.37 -6.32
N ASP A 193 -3.40 26.78 -5.06
CA ASP A 193 -2.95 25.94 -3.95
C ASP A 193 -4.15 25.27 -3.29
N LEU A 194 -4.27 23.95 -3.46
CA LEU A 194 -5.37 23.15 -2.93
C LEU A 194 -5.40 23.07 -1.40
N ARG A 195 -4.34 23.53 -0.72
CA ARG A 195 -4.32 23.65 0.74
C ARG A 195 -5.13 24.84 1.24
N HIS A 196 -5.35 25.85 0.39
CA HIS A 196 -6.10 27.04 0.73
C HIS A 196 -7.55 26.92 0.24
N ILE A 197 -8.44 26.43 1.10
CA ILE A 197 -9.83 26.15 0.73
C ILE A 197 -10.57 27.39 0.20
N GLY A 198 -10.31 28.58 0.76
CA GLY A 198 -10.89 29.82 0.23
C GLY A 198 -10.52 30.07 -1.25
N ASN A 199 -9.32 29.68 -1.67
CA ASN A 199 -8.88 29.84 -3.06
C ASN A 199 -9.52 28.78 -3.95
N VAL A 200 -9.73 27.57 -3.43
CA VAL A 200 -10.50 26.52 -4.13
C VAL A 200 -11.94 26.97 -4.37
N GLU A 201 -12.59 27.57 -3.38
CA GLU A 201 -13.96 28.10 -3.53
C GLU A 201 -14.02 29.31 -4.47
N ALA A 202 -13.04 30.20 -4.41
CA ALA A 202 -12.92 31.32 -5.34
C ALA A 202 -12.74 30.82 -6.79
N PHE A 203 -11.89 29.81 -7.00
CA PHE A 203 -11.70 29.17 -8.31
C PHE A 203 -12.97 28.50 -8.82
N VAL A 204 -13.71 27.79 -7.96
CA VAL A 204 -15.03 27.23 -8.31
C VAL A 204 -15.98 28.32 -8.77
N SER A 205 -16.04 29.43 -8.02
CA SER A 205 -16.92 30.56 -8.35
C SER A 205 -16.53 31.20 -9.68
N TYR A 206 -15.23 31.34 -9.93
CA TYR A 206 -14.69 31.78 -11.21
C TYR A 206 -15.16 30.87 -12.35
N LEU A 207 -14.97 29.55 -12.26
CA LEU A 207 -15.41 28.62 -13.31
C LEU A 207 -16.92 28.65 -13.53
N LEU A 208 -17.74 28.75 -12.47
CA LEU A 208 -19.19 28.85 -12.62
C LEU A 208 -19.63 30.09 -13.40
N ASN A 209 -18.83 31.16 -13.35
CA ASN A 209 -19.11 32.43 -14.02
C ASN A 209 -18.51 32.51 -15.43
N THR A 210 -17.35 31.88 -15.67
CA THR A 210 -16.65 31.97 -16.96
C THR A 210 -16.93 30.81 -17.89
N GLU A 211 -17.30 29.65 -17.37
CA GLU A 211 -17.47 28.43 -18.16
C GLU A 211 -18.93 28.13 -18.47
N PRO A 212 -19.28 27.90 -19.75
CA PRO A 212 -20.63 27.48 -20.11
C PRO A 212 -20.91 26.05 -19.64
N THR A 213 -19.90 25.18 -19.67
CA THR A 213 -20.00 23.77 -19.29
C THR A 213 -18.64 23.18 -18.93
N LEU A 214 -18.66 22.00 -18.31
CA LEU A 214 -17.51 21.18 -18.00
C LEU A 214 -17.89 19.72 -18.27
N ASP A 215 -17.02 18.94 -18.91
CA ASP A 215 -17.33 17.56 -19.32
C ASP A 215 -16.57 16.51 -18.52
N ILE A 216 -15.36 16.88 -18.10
CA ILE A 216 -14.41 15.98 -17.47
C ILE A 216 -13.75 16.72 -16.30
N ILE A 217 -13.76 16.13 -15.11
CA ILE A 217 -12.97 16.56 -13.96
C ILE A 217 -11.96 15.47 -13.65
N ILE A 218 -10.68 15.82 -13.61
CA ILE A 218 -9.58 14.93 -13.23
C ILE A 218 -8.92 15.51 -11.99
N ASN A 219 -9.26 14.94 -10.83
CA ASN A 219 -8.61 15.23 -9.57
C ASN A 219 -7.32 14.39 -9.51
N ASN A 220 -6.24 14.94 -10.05
CA ASN A 220 -4.92 14.30 -10.13
C ASN A 220 -3.91 14.84 -9.12
N ALA A 221 -4.04 16.11 -8.71
CA ALA A 221 -3.15 16.69 -7.69
C ALA A 221 -3.21 15.89 -6.39
N ASP A 222 -2.03 15.59 -5.84
CA ASP A 222 -1.86 14.76 -4.65
C ASP A 222 -0.66 15.27 -3.85
N GLN A 223 -0.78 15.28 -2.52
CA GLN A 223 0.33 15.44 -1.59
C GLN A 223 0.73 14.07 -1.03
N THR A 224 1.81 13.52 -1.58
CA THR A 224 2.38 12.23 -1.14
C THR A 224 3.59 12.39 -0.23
N ILE A 225 4.31 13.52 -0.33
CA ILE A 225 5.47 13.84 0.51
C ILE A 225 5.37 15.31 0.91
N LYS A 226 5.43 15.60 2.21
CA LYS A 226 5.62 16.96 2.70
C LYS A 226 7.07 17.40 2.43
N ARG A 227 7.19 18.51 1.72
CA ARG A 227 8.47 19.15 1.40
C ARG A 227 8.51 20.54 2.03
N PRO A 228 9.66 20.97 2.55
CA PRO A 228 9.83 22.30 3.14
C PRO A 228 9.85 23.39 2.06
N LEU A 229 9.91 24.65 2.47
CA LEU A 229 9.90 25.79 1.55
C LEU A 229 11.12 25.80 0.61
N GLU A 230 12.30 25.44 1.12
CA GLU A 230 13.58 25.42 0.39
C GLU A 230 13.49 24.54 -0.85
N PHE A 231 12.69 23.47 -0.77
CA PHE A 231 12.45 22.58 -1.90
C PHE A 231 11.84 23.30 -3.11
N TYR A 232 11.03 24.33 -2.85
CA TYR A 232 10.31 25.11 -3.85
C TYR A 232 10.98 26.44 -4.15
N GLN A 233 12.09 26.78 -3.50
CA GLN A 233 12.75 28.09 -3.59
C GLN A 233 13.04 28.49 -5.04
N HIS A 234 13.58 27.56 -5.84
CA HIS A 234 13.90 27.81 -7.25
C HIS A 234 12.65 28.10 -8.08
N LEU A 235 11.54 27.42 -7.80
CA LEU A 235 10.27 27.64 -8.49
C LEU A 235 9.66 28.98 -8.09
N LEU A 236 9.67 29.31 -6.79
CA LEU A 236 9.17 30.59 -6.29
C LEU A 236 9.95 31.78 -6.89
N SER A 237 11.27 31.65 -7.00
CA SER A 237 12.09 32.68 -7.65
C SER A 237 11.70 32.90 -9.11
N GLN A 238 11.33 31.83 -9.82
CA GLN A 238 10.86 31.91 -11.20
C GLN A 238 9.44 32.48 -11.31
N GLU A 239 8.55 32.15 -10.36
CA GLU A 239 7.19 32.69 -10.32
C GLU A 239 7.16 34.19 -10.00
N ASN A 240 8.11 34.67 -9.18
CA ASN A 240 8.19 36.08 -8.76
C ASN A 240 8.98 36.98 -9.72
N ASN A 241 9.82 36.42 -10.59
CA ASN A 241 10.62 37.22 -11.53
C ASN A 241 9.74 37.83 -12.62
N ASP A 242 9.67 39.16 -12.66
CA ASP A 242 8.49 39.82 -13.20
C ASP A 242 8.35 39.84 -14.74
N ARG A 243 9.41 39.71 -15.56
CA ARG A 243 9.26 39.94 -17.02
C ARG A 243 10.18 39.20 -18.01
N GLU A 244 11.11 38.33 -17.61
CA GLU A 244 12.19 37.93 -18.55
C GLU A 244 12.25 36.47 -19.03
N THR A 245 11.39 35.54 -18.59
CA THR A 245 11.67 34.11 -18.83
C THR A 245 10.59 33.28 -19.52
N ILE A 246 9.38 33.82 -19.75
CA ILE A 246 8.31 33.08 -20.42
C ILE A 246 7.82 33.79 -21.69
N PRO A 247 7.68 33.08 -22.84
CA PRO A 247 7.12 33.65 -24.06
C PRO A 247 5.74 34.27 -23.82
N PHE A 248 5.42 35.36 -24.54
CA PHE A 248 4.15 36.07 -24.39
C PHE A 248 2.94 35.14 -24.58
N GLU A 249 3.01 34.24 -25.55
CA GLU A 249 1.98 33.25 -25.85
C GLU A 249 1.76 32.30 -24.68
N ALA A 250 2.83 31.91 -23.97
CA ALA A 250 2.75 31.05 -22.79
C ALA A 250 2.15 31.81 -21.60
N ASN A 251 2.58 33.06 -21.38
CA ASN A 251 2.04 33.91 -20.32
C ASN A 251 0.54 34.19 -20.50
N SER A 252 0.07 34.31 -21.74
CA SER A 252 -1.34 34.54 -22.07
C SER A 252 -2.28 33.40 -21.65
N LEU A 253 -1.75 32.21 -21.35
CA LEU A 253 -2.52 31.05 -20.89
C LEU A 253 -2.93 31.16 -19.41
N ILE A 254 -2.26 32.03 -18.64
CA ILE A 254 -2.43 32.12 -17.19
C ILE A 254 -3.59 33.06 -16.86
N THR A 255 -4.62 32.55 -16.21
CA THR A 255 -5.82 33.35 -15.86
C THR A 255 -5.86 33.85 -14.42
N SER A 256 -5.00 33.31 -13.56
CA SER A 256 -4.83 33.77 -12.18
C SER A 256 -3.87 34.96 -12.09
N LYS A 257 -4.09 35.87 -11.13
CA LYS A 257 -3.07 36.88 -10.77
C LYS A 257 -1.87 36.22 -10.07
N PRO A 258 -0.68 36.87 -10.02
CA PRO A 258 0.55 36.32 -9.43
C PRO A 258 0.55 36.00 -7.92
N ASP A 259 -0.59 36.03 -7.21
CA ASP A 259 -0.64 35.84 -5.76
C ASP A 259 -0.70 34.35 -5.35
N SER A 260 0.20 33.54 -5.91
CA SER A 260 0.35 32.13 -5.53
C SER A 260 1.19 32.01 -4.25
N ILE A 261 0.71 32.61 -3.15
CA ILE A 261 1.37 32.48 -1.86
C ILE A 261 1.23 31.02 -1.41
N LEU A 262 2.34 30.28 -1.42
CA LEU A 262 2.39 28.98 -0.78
C LEU A 262 2.08 29.16 0.71
N LEU A 263 1.28 28.26 1.27
CA LEU A 263 0.93 28.36 2.69
C LEU A 263 2.18 28.40 3.60
N GLU A 264 3.28 27.73 3.21
CA GLU A 264 4.55 27.76 3.96
C GLU A 264 5.29 29.10 3.94
N THR A 265 4.98 30.02 3.01
CA THR A 265 5.60 31.36 3.01
C THR A 265 4.95 32.32 3.99
N GLN A 266 3.87 31.90 4.68
CA GLN A 266 3.23 32.71 5.70
C GLN A 266 4.03 32.63 7.00
N THR A 267 4.40 33.79 7.55
CA THR A 267 5.24 33.94 8.74
C THR A 267 4.69 33.27 10.01
N GLN A 268 3.40 32.96 10.04
CA GLN A 268 2.72 32.31 11.18
C GLN A 268 2.35 30.85 10.92
N TYR A 269 2.81 30.24 9.83
CA TYR A 269 2.38 28.90 9.47
C TYR A 269 2.90 27.84 10.45
N PRO A 270 2.02 27.17 11.22
CA PRO A 270 2.45 26.07 12.08
C PRO A 270 2.87 24.89 11.20
N GLY A 271 3.97 24.21 11.54
CA GLY A 271 4.48 23.06 10.79
C GLY A 271 5.53 23.39 9.72
N HIS A 272 6.17 24.56 9.83
CA HIS A 272 7.42 24.82 9.12
C HIS A 272 8.44 23.74 9.46
N LEU A 273 8.83 22.95 8.47
CA LEU A 273 9.92 21.99 8.64
C LEU A 273 11.23 22.76 8.83
N LEU A 274 12.00 22.42 9.85
CA LEU A 274 13.33 23.00 10.06
C LEU A 274 14.21 22.65 8.87
N THR A 275 14.99 23.64 8.46
CA THR A 275 15.61 23.69 7.14
C THR A 275 17.08 23.36 7.32
N ASN A 276 17.59 22.46 6.49
CA ASN A 276 19.01 22.12 6.45
C ASN A 276 19.40 22.01 4.97
N ASN A 277 20.14 23.00 4.48
CA ASN A 277 20.61 23.06 3.08
C ASN A 277 21.42 21.83 2.66
N VAL A 278 21.91 21.04 3.62
CA VAL A 278 22.62 19.77 3.39
C VAL A 278 21.79 18.78 2.56
N TYR A 279 20.45 18.77 2.69
CA TYR A 279 19.61 17.77 2.02
C TYR A 279 19.04 18.21 0.67
N PHE A 280 19.15 19.49 0.32
CA PHE A 280 18.65 20.07 -0.92
C PHE A 280 19.81 20.75 -1.65
N PRO A 281 20.66 19.98 -2.36
CA PRO A 281 21.84 20.52 -3.01
C PRO A 281 21.47 21.59 -4.05
N GLU A 282 22.09 22.76 -3.96
CA GLU A 282 21.79 23.89 -4.84
C GLU A 282 21.93 23.51 -6.32
N ASN A 283 21.03 24.04 -7.15
CA ASN A 283 21.02 23.87 -8.60
C ASN A 283 21.04 22.41 -9.09
N THR A 284 20.58 21.47 -8.25
CA THR A 284 20.54 20.04 -8.58
C THR A 284 19.09 19.58 -8.69
N PHE A 285 18.69 19.19 -9.90
CA PHE A 285 17.30 18.87 -10.22
C PHE A 285 17.11 17.44 -10.77
N ASP A 286 15.93 16.88 -10.54
CA ASP A 286 15.47 15.62 -11.16
C ASP A 286 15.13 15.82 -12.65
N ALA A 287 14.72 14.74 -13.33
CA ALA A 287 14.37 14.78 -14.74
C ALA A 287 13.15 15.67 -15.07
N ASP A 288 12.33 15.99 -14.06
CA ASP A 288 11.16 16.87 -14.17
C ASP A 288 11.47 18.32 -13.74
N GLY A 289 12.74 18.65 -13.47
CA GLY A 289 13.16 19.99 -13.02
C GLY A 289 12.84 20.31 -11.56
N GLN A 290 12.52 19.30 -10.74
CA GLN A 290 12.30 19.50 -9.31
C GLN A 290 13.62 19.39 -8.54
N GLN A 291 13.74 20.15 -7.44
CA GLN A 291 14.89 20.08 -6.54
C GLN A 291 15.13 18.61 -6.12
N LEU A 292 16.39 18.19 -6.05
CA LEU A 292 16.71 16.86 -5.53
C LEU A 292 16.50 16.84 -4.01
N ASP A 293 15.71 15.89 -3.52
CA ASP A 293 15.45 15.67 -2.08
C ASP A 293 16.25 14.44 -1.62
N THR A 294 17.32 14.69 -0.85
CA THR A 294 18.24 13.64 -0.37
C THR A 294 18.01 13.28 1.10
N ARG A 295 16.89 13.71 1.70
CA ARG A 295 16.58 13.40 3.10
C ARG A 295 16.52 11.87 3.31
N PRO A 296 17.13 11.35 4.40
CA PRO A 296 17.15 9.91 4.67
C PRO A 296 15.76 9.35 5.03
N VAL A 297 14.88 10.22 5.55
CA VAL A 297 13.51 9.92 5.98
C VAL A 297 12.58 10.97 5.39
N ASN A 298 11.45 10.51 4.85
CA ASN A 298 10.38 11.34 4.33
C ASN A 298 9.03 10.78 4.80
N SER A 299 7.94 11.42 4.40
CA SER A 299 6.55 11.09 4.75
C SER A 299 6.18 9.61 4.60
N TRP A 300 6.82 8.87 3.69
CA TRP A 300 6.54 7.45 3.46
C TRP A 300 7.14 6.52 4.52
N ARG A 301 8.11 7.02 5.29
CA ARG A 301 8.85 6.26 6.30
C ARG A 301 8.52 6.70 7.72
N LEU A 302 7.68 7.73 7.87
CA LEU A 302 7.23 8.21 9.17
C LEU A 302 6.31 7.16 9.82
N LYS A 303 6.51 6.95 11.11
CA LYS A 303 5.57 6.22 11.97
C LYS A 303 4.38 7.11 12.31
N LEU A 304 3.30 6.50 12.81
CA LEU A 304 2.07 7.21 13.15
C LEU A 304 2.29 8.41 14.10
N ASP A 305 3.16 8.23 15.10
CA ASP A 305 3.53 9.26 16.08
C ASP A 305 4.52 10.31 15.54
N GLU A 306 5.13 10.06 14.37
CA GLU A 306 6.09 10.95 13.72
C GLU A 306 5.41 11.86 12.68
N VAL A 307 4.17 11.57 12.27
CA VAL A 307 3.42 12.39 11.30
C VAL A 307 2.93 13.67 11.98
N SER A 308 3.35 14.82 11.47
CA SER A 308 2.87 16.10 12.00
C SER A 308 1.39 16.31 11.71
N THR A 309 0.65 16.91 12.66
CA THR A 309 -0.76 17.28 12.45
C THR A 309 -0.96 18.16 11.23
N VAL A 310 0.01 19.02 10.94
CA VAL A 310 -0.02 19.94 9.80
C VAL A 310 0.05 19.17 8.48
N GLU A 311 1.01 18.27 8.34
CA GLU A 311 1.10 17.40 7.17
C GLU A 311 -0.15 16.54 7.00
N MET A 312 -0.67 15.96 8.09
CA MET A 312 -1.92 15.21 8.06
C MET A 312 -3.07 16.08 7.53
N LEU A 313 -3.21 17.32 7.99
CA LEU A 313 -4.24 18.24 7.51
C LEU A 313 -4.05 18.57 6.03
N GLU A 314 -2.84 18.93 5.60
CA GLU A 314 -2.56 19.25 4.20
C GLU A 314 -2.84 18.09 3.25
N VAL A 315 -2.44 16.88 3.62
CA VAL A 315 -2.75 15.66 2.86
C VAL A 315 -4.27 15.52 2.69
N ASN A 316 -5.05 15.71 3.76
CA ASN A 316 -6.51 15.67 3.67
C ASN A 316 -7.07 16.82 2.83
N LEU A 317 -6.52 18.02 2.95
CA LEU A 317 -6.94 19.19 2.18
C LEU A 317 -6.76 18.95 0.67
N VAL A 318 -5.57 18.52 0.26
CA VAL A 318 -5.23 18.30 -1.15
C VAL A 318 -5.93 17.06 -1.70
N ASN A 319 -5.92 15.95 -0.98
CA ASN A 319 -6.27 14.64 -1.55
C ASN A 319 -7.75 14.28 -1.39
N ALA A 320 -8.46 14.92 -0.46
CA ALA A 320 -9.85 14.57 -0.16
C ALA A 320 -10.79 15.78 -0.18
N ILE A 321 -10.46 16.85 0.56
CA ILE A 321 -11.36 17.99 0.75
C ILE A 321 -11.46 18.82 -0.54
N ALA A 322 -10.35 19.18 -1.18
CA ALA A 322 -10.39 19.94 -2.42
C ALA A 322 -11.10 19.17 -3.55
N PRO A 323 -10.82 17.87 -3.82
CA PRO A 323 -11.62 17.06 -4.75
C PRO A 323 -13.10 17.03 -4.40
N PHE A 324 -13.46 16.92 -3.11
CA PHE A 324 -14.86 16.96 -2.67
C PHE A 324 -15.53 18.30 -3.04
N ILE A 325 -14.87 19.43 -2.76
CA ILE A 325 -15.40 20.76 -3.09
C ILE A 325 -15.55 20.93 -4.61
N LEU A 326 -14.52 20.59 -5.39
CA LEU A 326 -14.55 20.67 -6.84
C LEU A 326 -15.70 19.82 -7.41
N ASN A 327 -15.80 18.55 -7.00
CA ASN A 327 -16.83 17.64 -7.49
C ASN A 327 -18.25 18.10 -7.09
N SER A 328 -18.42 18.54 -5.85
CA SER A 328 -19.71 18.97 -5.32
C SER A 328 -20.19 20.26 -6.00
N LYS A 329 -19.32 21.28 -6.07
CA LYS A 329 -19.71 22.61 -6.51
C LYS A 329 -19.61 22.83 -8.02
N LEU A 330 -18.80 22.07 -8.76
CA LEU A 330 -18.76 22.14 -10.24
C LEU A 330 -19.76 21.19 -10.91
N LYS A 331 -20.49 20.38 -10.14
CA LYS A 331 -21.59 19.54 -10.65
C LYS A 331 -22.57 20.29 -11.57
N PRO A 332 -22.98 21.55 -11.30
CA PRO A 332 -23.85 22.28 -12.22
C PRO A 332 -23.28 22.46 -13.63
N LEU A 333 -21.96 22.64 -13.78
CA LEU A 333 -21.32 22.74 -15.10
C LEU A 333 -21.32 21.41 -15.85
N LEU A 334 -21.12 20.29 -15.13
CA LEU A 334 -21.29 18.95 -15.67
C LEU A 334 -22.74 18.70 -16.12
N LEU A 335 -23.72 19.20 -15.38
CA LEU A 335 -25.12 19.03 -15.76
C LEU A 335 -25.50 19.82 -17.03
N LYS A 336 -24.80 20.91 -17.34
CA LYS A 336 -25.00 21.71 -18.56
C LYS A 336 -24.36 21.11 -19.82
N SER A 337 -23.55 20.07 -19.69
CA SER A 337 -22.85 19.46 -20.83
C SER A 337 -23.82 18.81 -21.82
N ALA A 338 -23.59 19.08 -23.11
CA ALA A 338 -24.32 18.44 -24.20
C ALA A 338 -23.92 16.96 -24.41
N PHE A 339 -22.81 16.53 -23.83
CA PHE A 339 -22.34 15.16 -23.94
C PHE A 339 -23.03 14.27 -22.91
N HIS A 340 -23.63 13.16 -23.38
CA HIS A 340 -24.25 12.18 -22.49
C HIS A 340 -23.26 11.58 -21.47
N ARG A 341 -22.03 11.29 -21.92
CA ARG A 341 -20.95 10.77 -21.07
C ARG A 341 -20.10 11.91 -20.53
N ARG A 342 -20.08 12.02 -19.21
CA ARG A 342 -19.35 13.02 -18.41
C ARG A 342 -18.62 12.29 -17.30
N PHE A 343 -17.44 12.77 -16.94
CA PHE A 343 -16.53 11.99 -16.11
C PHE A 343 -16.02 12.80 -14.93
N ILE A 344 -16.00 12.17 -13.76
CA ILE A 344 -15.20 12.59 -12.62
C ILE A 344 -14.20 11.46 -12.37
N ILE A 345 -12.92 11.77 -12.49
CA ILE A 345 -11.82 10.84 -12.33
C ILE A 345 -11.03 11.29 -11.11
N ASN A 346 -11.14 10.52 -10.03
CA ASN A 346 -10.32 10.71 -8.84
C ASN A 346 -9.10 9.79 -8.95
N VAL A 347 -7.94 10.38 -9.20
CA VAL A 347 -6.69 9.60 -9.25
C VAL A 347 -6.32 9.25 -7.82
N SER A 348 -6.00 7.98 -7.58
CA SER A 348 -5.49 7.52 -6.29
C SER A 348 -4.17 6.80 -6.51
N ALA A 349 -3.22 7.03 -5.62
CA ALA A 349 -2.01 6.24 -5.57
C ALA A 349 -2.35 4.80 -5.11
N MET A 350 -1.77 3.80 -5.77
CA MET A 350 -1.92 2.39 -5.38
C MET A 350 -1.44 2.13 -3.95
N GLU A 351 -0.58 3.00 -3.42
CA GLU A 351 -0.04 2.92 -2.07
C GLU A 351 -0.99 3.49 -0.99
N GLY A 352 -2.08 4.18 -1.37
CA GLY A 352 -3.14 4.65 -0.46
C GLY A 352 -4.37 3.72 -0.36
N GLN A 353 -4.36 2.58 -1.06
CA GLN A 353 -5.44 1.58 -0.98
C GLN A 353 -5.21 0.62 0.19
N PHE A 354 -5.77 0.96 1.35
CA PHE A 354 -5.79 0.08 2.53
C PHE A 354 -6.84 -1.04 2.43
N ASN A 355 -7.83 -0.88 1.53
CA ASN A 355 -8.83 -1.90 1.22
C ASN A 355 -8.35 -2.79 0.07
N ARG A 356 -7.38 -3.65 0.32
CA ARG A 356 -7.14 -4.81 -0.55
C ARG A 356 -7.73 -6.04 0.10
N VAL A 357 -8.45 -6.83 -0.70
CA VAL A 357 -8.70 -8.25 -0.38
C VAL A 357 -7.33 -8.92 -0.41
N PHE A 358 -6.72 -9.09 0.74
CA PHE A 358 -5.35 -9.60 0.85
C PHE A 358 -5.28 -11.05 0.38
N GLU A 359 -4.64 -11.28 -0.77
CA GLU A 359 -4.10 -12.58 -1.12
C GLU A 359 -2.98 -12.91 -0.13
N ARG A 360 -3.19 -13.94 0.69
CA ARG A 360 -2.24 -14.55 1.65
C ARG A 360 -1.26 -13.56 2.31
N ASN A 361 -1.64 -13.02 3.47
CA ASN A 361 -0.69 -12.40 4.40
C ASN A 361 -0.15 -13.46 5.38
N PRO A 362 1.03 -14.05 5.17
CA PRO A 362 1.62 -15.04 6.09
C PRO A 362 2.04 -14.44 7.45
N ASN A 363 2.00 -13.10 7.58
CA ASN A 363 2.56 -12.38 8.74
C ASN A 363 1.50 -11.87 9.73
N ILE A 364 0.21 -11.87 9.40
CA ILE A 364 -0.82 -11.43 10.34
C ILE A 364 -1.05 -12.52 11.38
N LYS A 365 -0.75 -12.18 12.64
CA LYS A 365 -0.91 -13.05 13.80
C LYS A 365 -2.12 -12.69 14.65
N ALA A 366 -2.55 -11.43 14.66
CA ALA A 366 -3.75 -10.98 15.36
C ALA A 366 -4.57 -10.06 14.47
N LEU A 367 -5.87 -10.29 14.41
CA LEU A 367 -6.84 -9.50 13.65
C LEU A 367 -7.97 -9.09 14.60
N LEU A 368 -7.97 -7.84 15.04
CA LEU A 368 -8.93 -7.31 16.00
C LEU A 368 -9.86 -6.32 15.29
N LEU A 369 -11.06 -6.81 14.95
CA LEU A 369 -12.11 -6.10 14.24
C LEU A 369 -13.30 -5.77 15.14
N ASN A 370 -13.07 -5.68 16.45
CA ASN A 370 -14.13 -5.33 17.40
C ASN A 370 -14.74 -3.97 17.05
N VAL A 371 -16.07 -3.82 17.16
CA VAL A 371 -16.75 -2.51 17.02
C VAL A 371 -16.65 -1.91 15.60
N ASN A 372 -16.81 -2.72 14.55
CA ASN A 372 -16.69 -2.29 13.13
C ASN A 372 -17.95 -2.48 12.28
N HIS A 373 -19.10 -2.80 12.89
CA HIS A 373 -20.37 -3.03 12.17
C HIS A 373 -20.27 -4.03 11.00
N LEU A 374 -19.46 -5.09 11.14
CA LEU A 374 -19.29 -6.10 10.08
C LEU A 374 -20.63 -6.70 9.64
N ARG A 375 -21.55 -6.92 10.59
CA ARG A 375 -22.81 -7.65 10.41
C ARG A 375 -22.58 -9.02 9.77
N ASP A 376 -23.64 -9.70 9.35
CA ASP A 376 -23.53 -11.07 8.85
C ASP A 376 -22.71 -11.17 7.56
N ARG A 377 -22.84 -10.20 6.65
CA ARG A 377 -22.07 -10.18 5.40
C ARG A 377 -20.56 -10.05 5.66
N GLY A 378 -20.16 -9.19 6.59
CA GLY A 378 -18.75 -9.05 6.96
C GLY A 378 -18.20 -10.29 7.67
N ALA A 379 -19.01 -10.96 8.51
CA ALA A 379 -18.64 -12.22 9.13
C ALA A 379 -18.44 -13.36 8.11
N ILE A 380 -19.30 -13.45 7.08
CA ILE A 380 -19.16 -14.42 5.99
C ILE A 380 -17.89 -14.14 5.16
N ALA A 381 -17.65 -12.88 4.80
CA ALA A 381 -16.43 -12.50 4.07
C ALA A 381 -15.16 -12.80 4.89
N LEU A 382 -15.22 -12.61 6.21
CA LEU A 382 -14.13 -12.97 7.11
C LEU A 382 -13.92 -14.49 7.16
N ALA A 383 -15.00 -15.29 7.15
CA ALA A 383 -14.92 -16.74 7.08
C ALA A 383 -14.22 -17.22 5.79
N GLU A 384 -14.50 -16.59 4.65
CA GLU A 384 -13.80 -16.85 3.38
C GLU A 384 -12.31 -16.47 3.44
N ALA A 385 -11.99 -15.36 4.11
CA ALA A 385 -10.61 -14.92 4.29
C ALA A 385 -9.83 -15.88 5.22
N LEU A 386 -10.46 -16.37 6.30
CA LEU A 386 -9.87 -17.32 7.24
C LEU A 386 -9.64 -18.70 6.62
N HIS A 387 -10.42 -19.13 5.62
CA HIS A 387 -10.09 -20.37 4.88
C HIS A 387 -8.74 -20.28 4.16
N LYS A 388 -8.37 -19.08 3.71
CA LYS A 388 -7.12 -18.85 2.95
C LYS A 388 -5.94 -18.54 3.86
N ASN A 389 -6.20 -18.10 5.09
CA ASN A 389 -5.19 -17.85 6.10
C ASN A 389 -4.98 -19.10 6.96
N GLN A 390 -3.73 -19.44 7.26
CA GLN A 390 -3.40 -20.56 8.15
C GLN A 390 -2.47 -20.13 9.28
N THR A 391 -2.25 -18.83 9.44
CA THR A 391 -1.21 -18.28 10.31
C THR A 391 -1.77 -17.47 11.46
N LEU A 392 -3.03 -17.07 11.41
CA LEU A 392 -3.69 -16.22 12.39
C LEU A 392 -3.82 -16.95 13.73
N VAL A 393 -3.48 -16.23 14.80
CA VAL A 393 -3.46 -16.73 16.18
C VAL A 393 -4.57 -16.12 17.02
N GLU A 394 -4.92 -14.86 16.75
CA GLU A 394 -5.95 -14.15 17.50
C GLU A 394 -6.95 -13.47 16.57
N LEU A 395 -8.25 -13.64 16.86
CA LEU A 395 -9.34 -13.01 16.14
C LEU A 395 -10.30 -12.32 17.13
N GLY A 396 -10.52 -11.02 16.94
CA GLY A 396 -11.53 -10.26 17.64
C GLY A 396 -12.62 -9.78 16.69
N VAL A 397 -13.87 -10.13 16.97
CA VAL A 397 -15.07 -9.68 16.24
C VAL A 397 -16.18 -9.23 17.19
N ALA A 398 -15.83 -8.87 18.43
CA ALA A 398 -16.75 -8.39 19.46
C ALA A 398 -17.56 -7.17 18.97
N SER A 399 -18.84 -7.13 19.33
CA SER A 399 -19.75 -6.02 19.02
C SER A 399 -19.77 -5.56 17.56
N ASN A 400 -20.08 -6.48 16.64
CA ASN A 400 -20.19 -6.20 15.21
C ASN A 400 -21.61 -6.35 14.63
N GLY A 401 -22.61 -6.62 15.47
CA GLY A 401 -23.97 -6.92 15.01
C GLY A 401 -24.05 -8.25 14.24
N ILE A 402 -23.21 -9.23 14.58
CA ILE A 402 -23.22 -10.56 13.96
C ILE A 402 -24.35 -11.39 14.58
N THR A 403 -25.23 -11.90 13.74
CA THR A 403 -26.35 -12.79 14.11
C THR A 403 -25.96 -14.26 13.83
N PRO A 404 -26.83 -15.26 14.06
CA PRO A 404 -26.53 -16.65 13.71
C PRO A 404 -26.17 -16.82 12.22
N SER A 405 -26.78 -16.02 11.33
CA SER A 405 -26.59 -16.11 9.88
C SER A 405 -25.14 -15.86 9.44
N GLY A 406 -24.43 -14.94 10.09
CA GLY A 406 -23.00 -14.71 9.86
C GLY A 406 -22.09 -15.43 10.85
N GLY A 407 -22.57 -15.65 12.08
CA GLY A 407 -21.82 -16.26 13.16
C GLY A 407 -21.51 -17.74 12.91
N VAL A 408 -22.51 -18.53 12.50
CA VAL A 408 -22.34 -19.98 12.28
C VAL A 408 -21.29 -20.27 11.20
N PRO A 409 -21.33 -19.67 9.99
CA PRO A 409 -20.29 -19.87 8.99
C PRO A 409 -18.89 -19.51 9.52
N LEU A 410 -18.75 -18.41 10.27
CA LEU A 410 -17.48 -18.00 10.83
C LEU A 410 -16.96 -19.02 11.87
N ILE A 411 -17.85 -19.54 12.73
CA ILE A 411 -17.53 -20.58 13.71
C ILE A 411 -17.06 -21.87 13.02
N GLU A 412 -17.70 -22.30 11.94
CA GLU A 412 -17.33 -23.50 11.19
C GLU A 412 -15.91 -23.41 10.60
N VAL A 413 -15.48 -22.22 10.17
CA VAL A 413 -14.11 -22.02 9.69
C VAL A 413 -13.11 -22.04 10.85
N ILE A 414 -13.44 -21.39 11.96
CA ILE A 414 -12.60 -21.36 13.16
C ILE A 414 -12.35 -22.78 13.67
N GLN A 415 -13.37 -23.65 13.65
CA GLN A 415 -13.27 -25.04 14.06
C GLN A 415 -12.12 -25.79 13.36
N LYS A 416 -11.89 -25.53 12.07
CA LYS A 416 -10.86 -26.18 11.25
C LYS A 416 -9.56 -25.38 11.14
N HIS A 417 -9.49 -24.18 11.73
CA HIS A 417 -8.34 -23.30 11.54
C HIS A 417 -7.12 -23.77 12.36
N PRO A 418 -5.93 -23.97 11.75
CA PRO A 418 -4.84 -24.72 12.36
C PRO A 418 -4.03 -23.95 13.41
N SER A 419 -4.21 -22.63 13.53
CA SER A 419 -3.35 -21.78 14.38
C SER A 419 -4.11 -20.83 15.31
N LEU A 420 -5.44 -20.81 15.29
CA LEU A 420 -6.21 -19.89 16.13
C LEU A 420 -6.19 -20.37 17.58
N ILE A 421 -5.74 -19.50 18.47
CA ILE A 421 -5.60 -19.74 19.90
C ILE A 421 -6.61 -18.89 20.70
N ASN A 422 -6.85 -17.65 20.27
CA ASN A 422 -7.72 -16.69 20.93
C ASN A 422 -8.83 -16.19 19.99
N VAL A 423 -10.09 -16.30 20.42
CA VAL A 423 -11.24 -15.77 19.67
C VAL A 423 -12.16 -14.97 20.60
N ASP A 424 -12.51 -13.76 20.19
CA ASP A 424 -13.42 -12.87 20.93
C ASP A 424 -14.63 -12.49 20.07
N PHE A 425 -15.77 -13.13 20.34
CA PHE A 425 -17.09 -12.76 19.81
C PHE A 425 -17.86 -11.84 20.77
N GLY A 426 -17.25 -11.46 21.90
CA GLY A 426 -17.95 -10.93 23.06
C GLY A 426 -18.47 -9.50 22.91
N TYR A 427 -18.62 -8.84 24.05
CA TYR A 427 -19.02 -7.44 24.13
C TYR A 427 -17.81 -6.55 24.40
N SER A 428 -17.63 -5.51 23.59
CA SER A 428 -16.61 -4.49 23.81
C SER A 428 -17.16 -3.30 24.61
N ALA A 429 -16.44 -2.79 25.61
CA ALA A 429 -16.89 -1.62 26.39
C ALA A 429 -17.12 -0.37 25.51
N SER A 430 -16.36 -0.22 24.42
CA SER A 430 -16.49 0.90 23.47
C SER A 430 -17.78 0.86 22.64
N THR A 431 -18.58 -0.22 22.71
CA THR A 431 -19.83 -0.38 21.94
C THR A 431 -20.79 0.79 22.15
N ARG A 432 -20.96 1.23 23.40
CA ARG A 432 -21.88 2.34 23.73
C ARG A 432 -21.40 3.67 23.17
N VAL A 433 -20.11 3.96 23.33
CA VAL A 433 -19.51 5.24 22.92
C VAL A 433 -19.44 5.37 21.40
N LEU A 434 -19.18 4.25 20.71
CA LEU A 434 -19.05 4.21 19.25
C LEU A 434 -20.36 3.85 18.53
N ASN A 435 -21.48 3.82 19.25
CA ASN A 435 -22.81 3.46 18.73
C ASN A 435 -22.82 2.14 17.92
N ALA A 436 -22.02 1.17 18.34
CA ALA A 436 -21.96 -0.13 17.70
C ALA A 436 -23.04 -1.08 18.21
N VAL A 437 -23.25 -2.18 17.49
CA VAL A 437 -24.27 -3.18 17.81
C VAL A 437 -23.59 -4.41 18.40
N SER A 438 -24.08 -4.92 19.52
CA SER A 438 -23.59 -6.19 20.09
C SER A 438 -23.81 -7.34 19.11
N ASN A 439 -22.99 -8.38 19.20
CA ASN A 439 -23.31 -9.62 18.51
C ASN A 439 -24.52 -10.28 19.17
N SER A 440 -25.23 -11.13 18.45
CA SER A 440 -26.40 -11.85 18.95
C SER A 440 -26.50 -13.20 18.26
N ILE A 441 -25.43 -14.00 18.37
CA ILE A 441 -25.38 -15.35 17.77
C ILE A 441 -26.36 -16.33 18.44
N GLY A 442 -26.83 -16.04 19.66
CA GLY A 442 -27.85 -16.81 20.37
C GLY A 442 -27.50 -18.28 20.62
N ASP A 443 -28.50 -19.07 21.00
CA ASP A 443 -28.33 -20.49 21.27
C ASP A 443 -27.95 -21.30 20.02
N THR A 444 -28.34 -20.84 18.83
CA THR A 444 -27.89 -21.41 17.55
C THR A 444 -26.38 -21.29 17.38
N GLY A 445 -25.81 -20.13 17.71
CA GLY A 445 -24.36 -19.95 17.78
C GLY A 445 -23.72 -20.79 18.87
N ALA A 446 -24.36 -20.93 20.03
CA ALA A 446 -23.88 -21.78 21.12
C ALA A 446 -23.82 -23.27 20.71
N GLU A 447 -24.78 -23.77 19.94
CA GLU A 447 -24.75 -25.13 19.37
C GLU A 447 -23.54 -25.32 18.44
N ALA A 448 -23.31 -24.36 17.54
CA ALA A 448 -22.17 -24.38 16.61
C ALA A 448 -20.84 -24.35 17.37
N ILE A 449 -20.74 -23.54 18.43
CA ILE A 449 -19.54 -23.51 19.30
C ILE A 449 -19.39 -24.82 20.07
N GLY A 450 -20.47 -25.42 20.55
CA GLY A 450 -20.43 -26.75 21.16
C GLY A 450 -19.84 -27.80 20.22
N LYS A 451 -20.20 -27.77 18.92
CA LYS A 451 -19.60 -28.62 17.89
C LYS A 451 -18.12 -28.29 17.65
N LEU A 452 -17.78 -27.00 17.58
CA LEU A 452 -16.40 -26.54 17.45
C LEU A 452 -15.52 -27.07 18.58
N LEU A 453 -15.98 -26.99 19.83
CA LEU A 453 -15.20 -27.41 21.00
C LEU A 453 -14.92 -28.92 21.00
N ARG A 454 -15.83 -29.76 20.50
CA ARG A 454 -15.59 -31.21 20.41
C ARG A 454 -14.43 -31.58 19.48
N GLN A 455 -14.17 -30.77 18.46
CA GLN A 455 -13.22 -31.11 17.38
C GLN A 455 -11.97 -30.24 17.37
N ASN A 456 -12.03 -29.02 17.91
CA ASN A 456 -10.91 -28.09 17.89
C ASN A 456 -9.93 -28.37 19.04
N SER A 457 -8.65 -28.41 18.70
CA SER A 457 -7.54 -28.67 19.64
C SER A 457 -6.55 -27.50 19.75
N THR A 458 -6.86 -26.34 19.18
CA THR A 458 -5.93 -25.19 19.11
C THR A 458 -6.36 -24.04 20.01
N LEU A 459 -7.66 -23.83 20.21
CA LEU A 459 -8.19 -22.73 20.99
C LEU A 459 -7.91 -22.91 22.48
N LEU A 460 -7.38 -21.84 23.08
CA LEU A 460 -7.15 -21.72 24.52
C LEU A 460 -8.09 -20.71 25.17
N LYS A 461 -8.53 -19.68 24.43
CA LYS A 461 -9.40 -18.61 24.95
C LYS A 461 -10.55 -18.28 24.01
N LEU A 462 -11.76 -18.27 24.54
CA LEU A 462 -12.98 -17.90 23.83
C LEU A 462 -13.83 -16.93 24.66
N SER A 463 -14.31 -15.85 24.06
CA SER A 463 -15.24 -14.90 24.68
C SER A 463 -16.54 -14.82 23.90
N LEU A 464 -17.66 -14.97 24.61
CA LEU A 464 -19.03 -14.99 24.11
C LEU A 464 -19.96 -14.08 24.92
N GLN A 465 -19.40 -13.13 25.66
CA GLN A 465 -20.19 -12.17 26.44
C GLN A 465 -21.09 -11.31 25.54
N GLY A 466 -22.28 -10.97 26.00
CA GLY A 466 -23.24 -10.13 25.29
C GLY A 466 -23.74 -10.72 23.97
N ASN A 467 -23.85 -12.04 23.85
CA ASN A 467 -24.28 -12.75 22.63
C ASN A 467 -25.70 -13.34 22.71
N SER A 468 -26.47 -13.00 23.74
CA SER A 468 -27.85 -13.49 23.96
C SER A 468 -27.94 -15.02 24.09
N ILE A 469 -26.94 -15.66 24.72
CA ILE A 469 -26.92 -17.11 24.99
C ILE A 469 -27.70 -17.39 26.27
N THR A 470 -28.70 -18.27 26.20
CA THR A 470 -29.54 -18.65 27.33
C THR A 470 -28.93 -19.84 28.11
N GLU A 471 -29.60 -20.27 29.19
CA GLU A 471 -29.19 -21.47 29.93
C GLU A 471 -29.21 -22.73 29.06
N SER A 472 -30.14 -22.84 28.10
CA SER A 472 -30.17 -23.93 27.12
C SER A 472 -28.91 -23.93 26.25
N GLY A 473 -28.50 -22.76 25.76
CA GLY A 473 -27.25 -22.61 25.02
C GLY A 473 -26.01 -22.95 25.86
N LYS A 474 -25.99 -22.57 27.15
CA LYS A 474 -24.89 -22.95 28.06
C LYS A 474 -24.75 -24.46 28.22
N LEU A 475 -25.85 -25.22 28.28
CA LEU A 475 -25.81 -26.69 28.32
C LEU A 475 -25.16 -27.28 27.06
N LEU A 476 -25.38 -26.69 25.89
CA LEU A 476 -24.73 -27.11 24.65
C LEU A 476 -23.22 -26.85 24.67
N LEU A 477 -22.79 -25.72 25.24
CA LEU A 477 -21.37 -25.41 25.45
C LEU A 477 -20.71 -26.40 26.41
N ILE A 478 -21.41 -26.76 27.50
CA ILE A 478 -20.93 -27.77 28.48
C ILE A 478 -20.72 -29.12 27.80
N ALA A 479 -21.71 -29.60 27.05
CA ALA A 479 -21.61 -30.87 26.32
C ALA A 479 -20.44 -30.88 25.32
N GLY A 480 -20.09 -29.73 24.74
CA GLY A 480 -18.89 -29.59 23.90
C GLY A 480 -17.59 -29.61 24.71
N LEU A 481 -17.55 -28.87 25.83
CA LEU A 481 -16.40 -28.78 26.74
C LEU A 481 -16.04 -30.10 27.41
N GLU A 482 -17.02 -30.96 27.69
CA GLU A 482 -16.78 -32.30 28.26
C GLU A 482 -15.77 -33.09 27.43
N GLN A 483 -15.81 -32.93 26.10
CA GLN A 483 -14.91 -33.60 25.14
C GLN A 483 -13.68 -32.75 24.77
N ASN A 484 -13.65 -31.47 25.12
CA ASN A 484 -12.55 -30.57 24.79
C ASN A 484 -11.49 -30.53 25.90
N MET A 485 -10.23 -30.84 25.56
CA MET A 485 -9.13 -30.85 26.54
C MET A 485 -8.19 -29.63 26.43
N THR A 486 -8.51 -28.64 25.58
CA THR A 486 -7.56 -27.57 25.22
C THR A 486 -7.98 -26.19 25.69
N LEU A 487 -9.28 -25.87 25.69
CA LEU A 487 -9.79 -24.56 26.07
C LEU A 487 -9.55 -24.31 27.56
N ARG A 488 -8.92 -23.19 27.90
CA ARG A 488 -8.54 -22.79 29.26
C ARG A 488 -9.36 -21.64 29.80
N GLN A 489 -9.90 -20.80 28.92
CA GLN A 489 -10.69 -19.63 29.29
C GLN A 489 -11.94 -19.53 28.41
N LEU A 490 -13.11 -19.48 29.05
CA LEU A 490 -14.39 -19.19 28.40
C LEU A 490 -15.09 -18.05 29.15
N PHE A 491 -15.41 -16.96 28.46
CA PHE A 491 -16.13 -15.82 29.02
C PHE A 491 -17.58 -15.82 28.53
N LEU A 492 -18.53 -15.84 29.46
CA LEU A 492 -19.98 -15.82 29.23
C LEU A 492 -20.62 -14.74 30.11
N ASP A 493 -21.90 -14.44 29.83
CA ASP A 493 -22.68 -13.52 30.65
C ASP A 493 -23.14 -14.16 31.97
N GLY A 494 -23.17 -13.34 33.02
CA GLY A 494 -23.59 -13.74 34.36
C GLY A 494 -22.51 -14.48 35.16
N ARG A 495 -22.94 -15.14 36.25
CA ARG A 495 -22.03 -15.96 37.07
C ARG A 495 -21.61 -17.21 36.29
N GLN A 496 -20.32 -17.55 36.38
CA GLN A 496 -19.79 -18.71 35.66
C GLN A 496 -20.34 -20.01 36.27
N ASP A 497 -20.93 -20.86 35.42
CA ASP A 497 -21.47 -22.17 35.83
C ASP A 497 -20.34 -23.03 36.43
N ALA A 498 -20.60 -23.64 37.59
CA ALA A 498 -19.62 -24.46 38.31
C ALA A 498 -19.07 -25.61 37.47
N ARG A 499 -19.88 -26.19 36.57
CA ARG A 499 -19.46 -27.25 35.65
C ARG A 499 -18.47 -26.73 34.61
N ILE A 500 -18.73 -25.55 34.05
CA ILE A 500 -17.79 -24.91 33.12
C ILE A 500 -16.47 -24.63 33.83
N THR A 501 -16.52 -24.08 35.05
CA THR A 501 -15.31 -23.83 35.86
C THR A 501 -14.51 -25.10 36.11
N ALA A 502 -15.18 -26.20 36.51
CA ALA A 502 -14.53 -27.48 36.73
C ALA A 502 -13.87 -28.04 35.46
N LEU A 503 -14.53 -27.95 34.31
CA LEU A 503 -14.00 -28.41 33.01
C LEU A 503 -12.81 -27.57 32.53
N LEU A 504 -12.84 -26.24 32.71
CA LEU A 504 -11.70 -25.39 32.38
C LEU A 504 -10.52 -25.63 33.33
N GLN A 505 -10.78 -25.84 34.62
CA GLN A 505 -9.75 -26.18 35.60
C GLN A 505 -9.10 -27.53 35.29
N ARG A 506 -9.89 -28.53 34.86
CA ARG A 506 -9.39 -29.79 34.29
C ARG A 506 -8.44 -29.50 33.14
N ASN A 507 -8.83 -28.68 32.17
CA ASN A 507 -7.99 -28.40 31.00
C ASN A 507 -6.69 -27.66 31.34
N LEU A 508 -6.64 -26.93 32.47
CA LEU A 508 -5.42 -26.30 32.98
C LEU A 508 -4.43 -27.31 33.58
N THR A 509 -4.90 -28.42 34.15
CA THR A 509 -4.03 -29.40 34.83
C THR A 509 -3.42 -30.45 33.89
N PHE A 510 -3.97 -30.66 32.70
CA PHE A 510 -3.49 -31.68 31.75
C PHE A 510 -2.41 -31.19 30.73
N GLY A 511 -1.97 -29.93 30.77
CA GLY A 511 -1.12 -29.34 29.72
C GLY A 511 0.19 -28.69 30.18
N VAL A 512 1.25 -29.47 30.42
CA VAL A 512 2.63 -28.96 30.44
C VAL A 512 3.16 -28.94 29.00
N SER A 513 3.03 -27.79 28.32
CA SER A 513 4.00 -27.31 27.31
C SER A 513 3.60 -25.95 26.73
N SER A 514 4.60 -25.07 26.67
CA SER A 514 4.65 -23.73 26.07
C SER A 514 3.82 -22.63 26.75
N ASN A 515 4.54 -21.87 27.58
CA ASN A 515 4.22 -20.48 27.90
C ASN A 515 4.10 -19.66 26.61
N LEU A 516 2.93 -19.06 26.39
CA LEU A 516 2.82 -17.78 25.68
C LEU A 516 2.16 -16.81 26.65
N ALA A 517 3.01 -16.15 27.44
CA ALA A 517 2.61 -15.07 28.31
C ALA A 517 1.99 -13.95 27.46
N VAL A 518 0.68 -13.76 27.58
CA VAL A 518 0.02 -12.53 27.12
C VAL A 518 0.21 -11.50 28.23
N THR A 519 1.13 -10.56 28.01
CA THR A 519 1.35 -9.38 28.87
C THR A 519 0.05 -8.62 29.11
N ARG A 520 -0.19 -8.25 30.38
CA ARG A 520 -1.48 -7.83 30.92
C ARG A 520 -1.90 -6.37 30.68
N ASP A 521 -1.15 -5.55 29.93
CA ASP A 521 -1.35 -4.08 29.96
C ASP A 521 -1.67 -3.38 28.61
N LEU A 522 -2.40 -3.99 27.68
CA LEU A 522 -2.74 -3.33 26.40
C LEU A 522 -4.24 -3.37 26.01
N ALA A 523 -5.13 -3.50 26.99
CA ALA A 523 -6.57 -3.56 26.76
C ALA A 523 -7.25 -2.21 26.36
N LEU A 524 -6.51 -1.11 26.29
CA LEU A 524 -7.10 0.24 26.15
C LEU A 524 -7.22 0.77 24.70
N ILE A 525 -6.64 0.11 23.69
CA ILE A 525 -6.79 0.54 22.28
C ILE A 525 -7.08 -0.70 21.41
N ARG A 526 -8.37 -0.96 21.12
CA ARG A 526 -8.85 -2.16 20.41
C ARG A 526 -9.16 -1.92 18.91
N SER A 527 -8.30 -1.17 18.22
CA SER A 527 -8.34 -1.02 16.76
C SER A 527 -6.94 -0.74 16.23
N VAL A 528 -6.11 -1.78 16.08
CA VAL A 528 -4.80 -1.66 15.39
C VAL A 528 -4.46 -2.99 14.72
N TYR A 529 -4.16 -2.95 13.42
CA TYR A 529 -3.45 -4.02 12.71
C TYR A 529 -2.00 -4.05 13.19
N ARG A 530 -1.51 -5.19 13.70
CA ARG A 530 -0.10 -5.35 14.09
C ARG A 530 0.62 -6.32 13.16
N ASN A 531 1.63 -5.81 12.45
CA ASN A 531 2.77 -6.60 11.97
C ASN A 531 3.88 -6.49 13.03
N LYS A 532 4.61 -7.58 13.31
CA LYS A 532 5.83 -7.48 14.12
C LYS A 532 6.91 -6.75 13.31
N SER A 533 7.65 -5.88 14.01
CA SER A 533 8.97 -5.36 13.62
C SER A 533 9.98 -6.47 13.35
#